data_AF-A0AAW8E7J7-F1
#
_entry.id   AF-A0AAW8E7J7-F1
#
_cell.length_a   1.000
_cell.length_b   1.000
_cell.length_c   1.000
_cell.angle_alpha   90.00
_cell.angle_beta   90.00
_cell.angle_gamma   90.00
#
_symmetry.space_group_name_H-M   'P 1'
#
loop_
_entity.id
_entity.type
_entity.pdbx_description
1 polymer ?
#
loop_
_entity_poly.entity_id
_entity_poly.type
_entity_poly.pdbx_seq_one_letter_code
_entity_poly.pdbx_strand_id
1 'polypeptide(L)'
;MLHRYRHSIYALTDKLHALQAKPEDLTLLLDLQKALLTRIKRTDARIAELKAKRKALVQLKKSGQSKERSKVTKAAIAITDEAISDAQQLLFLWRCFGDGIAFIYVNKQALKHMLYNTHDYEVKPSPGAILGKIGLRKEWSILEALIKKGIPAVLSDLTNTIRHGDICVLIGPDPIPVEVKTSKNSNARVDRQIASLTALNKFFRTDAATNFRGLDHVVRLEIPMPEGNHADAMNECIERSRETGFAALSPEQGLTYVCVDSEGAVSQLGPYMKPKTILTILNEMKTGASWMPYFPFVLSIRRRENLFAFMNGDITLMILIETQAVVDAFAAKGLAATFVEHPQVSLVVTRPGAVRGQDPTSGISTGYFARLFYDFETLQSFVDTELAHITYMETPSADLAERFGAAHATPENPTPVEWLEFRPMVWPDSQSGS
;
A
#
# COMPACT_ATOMS: atom_id res chain seq x y z
N MET A 1 -21.00 4.78 9.98
CA MET A 1 -20.07 4.84 11.14
C MET A 1 -19.26 6.14 11.22
N LEU A 2 -18.74 6.68 10.11
CA LEU A 2 -17.75 7.78 10.13
C LEU A 2 -18.34 9.19 10.32
N HIS A 3 -19.65 9.38 10.18
CA HIS A 3 -20.30 10.70 10.31
C HIS A 3 -19.92 11.47 11.59
N ARG A 4 -19.85 10.79 12.74
CA ARG A 4 -19.44 11.40 14.03
C ARG A 4 -17.99 11.87 14.08
N TYR A 5 -17.16 11.44 13.13
CA TYR A 5 -15.74 11.79 13.04
C TYR A 5 -15.44 12.77 11.89
N ARG A 6 -16.46 13.24 11.16
CA ARG A 6 -16.30 14.15 10.01
C ARG A 6 -15.38 15.34 10.30
N HIS A 7 -15.62 16.05 11.39
CA HIS A 7 -14.79 17.19 11.77
C HIS A 7 -13.33 16.81 12.06
N SER A 8 -13.09 15.61 12.62
CA SER A 8 -11.73 15.12 12.87
C SER A 8 -11.03 14.73 11.58
N ILE A 9 -11.75 14.10 10.64
CA ILE A 9 -11.24 13.76 9.31
C ILE A 9 -10.86 15.05 8.58
N TYR A 10 -11.77 16.03 8.50
CA TYR A 10 -11.48 17.32 7.86
C TYR A 10 -10.25 18.00 8.46
N ALA A 11 -10.16 18.09 9.80
CA ALA A 11 -9.02 18.71 10.45
C ALA A 11 -7.69 17.98 10.18
N LEU A 12 -7.70 16.65 10.08
CA LEU A 12 -6.50 15.87 9.72
C LEU A 12 -6.14 16.02 8.24
N THR A 13 -7.14 16.04 7.36
CA THR A 13 -6.95 16.29 5.92
C THR A 13 -6.32 17.66 5.69
N ASP A 14 -6.91 18.71 6.27
CA ASP A 14 -6.41 20.09 6.11
C ASP A 14 -4.96 20.22 6.58
N LYS A 15 -4.62 19.60 7.72
CA LYS A 15 -3.24 19.58 8.23
C LYS A 15 -2.28 18.78 7.34
N LEU A 16 -2.72 17.62 6.85
CA LEU A 16 -1.89 16.77 5.99
C LEU A 16 -1.63 17.45 4.64
N HIS A 17 -2.64 18.05 4.02
CA HIS A 17 -2.47 18.77 2.74
C HIS A 17 -1.66 20.05 2.91
N ALA A 18 -1.84 20.77 4.03
CA ALA A 18 -0.96 21.90 4.35
C ALA A 18 0.50 21.46 4.54
N LEU A 19 0.75 20.30 5.15
CA LEU A 19 2.08 19.72 5.28
C LEU A 19 2.64 19.28 3.93
N GLN A 20 1.82 18.67 3.06
CA GLN A 20 2.23 18.30 1.70
C GLN A 20 2.66 19.52 0.90
N ALA A 21 1.97 20.65 1.06
CA ALA A 21 2.30 21.90 0.39
C ALA A 21 3.55 22.59 0.97
N LYS A 22 3.90 22.31 2.24
CA LYS A 22 5.07 22.88 2.95
C LYS A 22 5.75 21.82 3.83
N PRO A 23 6.48 20.85 3.23
CA PRO A 23 7.09 19.75 3.98
C PRO A 23 8.13 20.20 5.01
N GLU A 24 8.69 21.39 4.87
CA GLU A 24 9.62 21.99 5.82
C GLU A 24 8.96 22.49 7.12
N ASP A 25 7.62 22.58 7.18
CA ASP A 25 6.90 22.95 8.40
C ASP A 25 6.84 21.78 9.39
N LEU A 26 7.96 21.57 10.07
CA LEU A 26 8.10 20.51 11.06
C LEU A 26 7.26 20.75 12.33
N THR A 27 6.81 21.99 12.56
CA THR A 27 5.85 22.27 13.64
C THR A 27 4.48 21.68 13.28
N LEU A 28 4.03 21.88 12.05
CA LEU A 28 2.81 21.27 11.53
C LEU A 28 2.91 19.73 11.50
N LEU A 29 4.08 19.17 11.12
CA LEU A 29 4.34 17.72 11.20
C LEU A 29 4.11 17.19 12.62
N LEU A 30 4.69 17.85 13.62
CA LEU A 30 4.55 17.42 15.01
C LEU A 30 3.11 17.53 15.51
N ASP A 31 2.42 18.62 15.17
CA ASP A 31 1.02 18.84 15.56
C ASP A 31 0.06 17.85 14.90
N LEU A 32 0.29 17.49 13.64
CA LEU A 32 -0.45 16.44 12.96
C LEU A 32 -0.26 15.09 13.66
N GLN A 33 0.98 14.72 13.99
CA GLN A 33 1.26 13.48 14.72
C GLN A 33 0.62 13.46 16.12
N LYS A 34 0.59 14.59 16.85
CA LYS A 34 -0.12 14.72 18.14
C LYS A 34 -1.61 14.48 17.99
N ALA A 35 -2.22 15.07 16.95
CA ALA A 35 -3.63 14.89 16.65
C ALA A 35 -3.94 13.42 16.33
N LEU A 36 -3.13 12.78 15.48
CA LEU A 36 -3.25 11.36 15.14
C LEU A 36 -3.10 10.45 16.35
N LEU A 37 -2.05 10.65 17.16
CA LEU A 37 -1.81 9.89 18.38
C LEU A 37 -3.01 9.95 19.33
N THR A 38 -3.63 11.13 19.47
CA THR A 38 -4.83 11.31 20.29
C THR A 38 -6.01 10.50 19.76
N ARG A 39 -6.22 10.49 18.43
CA ARG A 39 -7.32 9.74 17.81
C ARG A 39 -7.10 8.23 17.92
N ILE A 40 -5.88 7.76 17.65
CA ILE A 40 -5.52 6.35 17.77
C ILE A 40 -5.70 5.86 19.22
N LYS A 41 -5.19 6.58 20.22
CA LYS A 41 -5.39 6.21 21.64
C LYS A 41 -6.86 6.10 22.05
N ARG A 42 -7.70 7.03 21.57
CA ARG A 42 -9.15 6.98 21.84
C ARG A 42 -9.81 5.78 21.18
N THR A 43 -9.44 5.48 19.93
CA THR A 43 -9.93 4.29 19.23
C THR A 43 -9.47 3.00 19.92
N ASP A 44 -8.21 2.91 20.36
CA ASP A 44 -7.68 1.78 21.13
C ASP A 44 -8.46 1.57 22.43
N ALA A 45 -8.73 2.65 23.17
CA ALA A 45 -9.52 2.58 24.40
C ALA A 45 -10.93 2.02 24.12
N ARG A 46 -11.55 2.48 23.03
CA ARG A 46 -12.86 1.99 22.61
C ARG A 46 -12.83 0.51 22.22
N ILE A 47 -11.82 0.06 21.48
CA ILE A 47 -11.64 -1.35 21.13
C ILE A 47 -11.48 -2.19 22.40
N ALA A 48 -10.68 -1.74 23.37
CA ALA A 48 -10.48 -2.43 24.63
C ALA A 48 -11.78 -2.57 25.43
N GLU A 49 -12.56 -1.49 25.54
CA GLU A 49 -13.88 -1.47 26.18
C GLU A 49 -14.85 -2.46 25.50
N LEU A 50 -14.94 -2.42 24.17
CA LEU A 50 -15.82 -3.30 23.40
C LEU A 50 -15.40 -4.77 23.54
N LYS A 51 -14.10 -5.08 23.53
CA LYS A 51 -13.60 -6.44 23.77
C LYS A 51 -13.91 -6.93 25.18
N ALA A 52 -13.82 -6.07 26.19
CA ALA A 52 -14.22 -6.40 27.56
C ALA A 52 -15.73 -6.68 27.65
N LYS A 53 -16.56 -5.84 27.04
CA LYS A 53 -18.01 -6.04 26.94
C LYS A 53 -18.35 -7.36 26.24
N ARG A 54 -17.71 -7.65 25.10
CA ARG A 54 -17.85 -8.91 24.37
C ARG A 54 -17.53 -10.11 25.26
N LYS A 55 -16.41 -10.05 25.99
CA LYS A 55 -16.01 -11.13 26.91
C LYS A 55 -17.08 -11.38 27.98
N ALA A 56 -17.63 -10.33 28.58
CA ALA A 56 -18.71 -10.44 29.56
C ALA A 56 -19.98 -11.07 28.95
N LEU A 57 -20.38 -10.65 27.74
CA LEU A 57 -21.52 -11.23 27.02
C LEU A 57 -21.32 -12.72 26.69
N VAL A 58 -20.10 -13.11 26.30
CA VAL A 58 -19.76 -14.51 26.04
C VAL A 58 -19.80 -15.35 27.32
N GLN A 59 -19.37 -14.81 28.46
CA GLN A 59 -19.49 -15.48 29.76
C GLN A 59 -20.95 -15.65 30.15
N LEU A 60 -21.78 -14.61 29.98
CA LEU A 60 -23.21 -14.66 30.25
C LEU A 60 -23.95 -15.69 29.38
N LYS A 61 -23.53 -15.85 28.11
CA LYS A 61 -24.06 -16.90 27.22
C LYS A 61 -23.79 -18.32 27.76
N LYS A 62 -22.68 -18.52 28.47
CA LYS A 62 -22.28 -19.84 29.01
C LYS A 62 -23.00 -20.20 30.32
N SER A 63 -23.62 -19.26 31.00
CA SER A 63 -24.20 -19.45 32.34
C SER A 63 -25.62 -20.04 32.35
N GLY A 64 -26.06 -20.73 31.29
CA GLY A 64 -27.39 -21.36 31.23
C GLY A 64 -28.55 -20.36 31.23
N GLN A 65 -28.86 -19.78 30.06
CA GLN A 65 -29.95 -18.81 29.90
C GLN A 65 -31.19 -19.44 29.27
N SER A 66 -32.37 -18.89 29.59
CA SER A 66 -33.61 -19.14 28.83
C SER A 66 -33.42 -18.86 27.33
N LYS A 67 -34.20 -19.52 26.47
CA LYS A 67 -34.12 -19.40 25.00
C LYS A 67 -34.17 -17.94 24.51
N GLU A 68 -35.07 -17.14 25.07
CA GLU A 68 -35.27 -15.72 24.76
C GLU A 68 -34.02 -14.90 25.10
N ARG A 69 -33.51 -15.03 26.32
CA ARG A 69 -32.25 -14.38 26.77
C ARG A 69 -31.05 -14.81 25.93
N SER A 70 -30.97 -16.08 25.54
CA SER A 70 -29.89 -16.57 24.66
C SER A 70 -29.93 -15.90 23.28
N LYS A 71 -31.12 -15.68 22.70
CA LYS A 71 -31.30 -14.94 21.44
C LYS A 71 -30.82 -13.50 21.56
N VAL A 72 -31.22 -12.80 22.63
CA VAL A 72 -30.80 -11.41 22.91
C VAL A 72 -29.29 -11.32 23.09
N THR A 73 -28.68 -12.22 23.88
CA THR A 73 -27.23 -12.24 24.11
C THR A 73 -26.46 -12.49 22.81
N LYS A 74 -26.94 -13.39 21.92
CA LYS A 74 -26.31 -13.62 20.61
C LYS A 74 -26.36 -12.36 19.73
N ALA A 75 -27.50 -11.68 19.68
CA ALA A 75 -27.64 -10.42 18.95
C ALA A 75 -26.70 -9.33 19.50
N ALA A 76 -26.61 -9.20 20.83
CA ALA A 76 -25.70 -8.25 21.47
C ALA A 76 -24.22 -8.55 21.19
N ILE A 77 -23.84 -9.84 21.12
CA ILE A 77 -22.48 -10.25 20.71
C ILE A 77 -22.22 -9.83 19.26
N ALA A 78 -23.14 -10.12 18.33
CA ALA A 78 -22.98 -9.75 16.92
C ALA A 78 -22.82 -8.23 16.74
N ILE A 79 -23.66 -7.42 17.39
CA ILE A 79 -23.55 -5.95 17.38
C ILE A 79 -22.22 -5.49 17.97
N THR A 80 -21.74 -6.15 19.02
CA THR A 80 -20.45 -5.80 19.64
C THR A 80 -19.27 -6.17 18.73
N ASP A 81 -19.35 -7.30 18.01
CA ASP A 81 -18.34 -7.76 17.06
C ASP A 81 -18.25 -6.82 15.86
N GLU A 82 -19.39 -6.38 15.33
CA GLU A 82 -19.46 -5.34 14.29
C GLU A 82 -18.86 -4.02 14.78
N ALA A 83 -19.20 -3.57 15.99
CA ALA A 83 -18.63 -2.35 16.57
C ALA A 83 -17.11 -2.43 16.79
N ILE A 84 -16.57 -3.62 17.08
CA ILE A 84 -15.12 -3.87 17.15
C ILE A 84 -14.50 -3.72 15.77
N SER A 85 -15.10 -4.37 14.75
CA SER A 85 -14.66 -4.28 13.35
C SER A 85 -14.63 -2.82 12.86
N ASP A 86 -15.71 -2.08 13.10
CA ASP A 86 -15.82 -0.65 12.81
C ASP A 86 -14.71 0.18 13.45
N ALA A 87 -14.39 -0.11 14.72
CA ALA A 87 -13.34 0.60 15.44
C ALA A 87 -11.92 0.22 14.92
N GLN A 88 -11.71 -1.03 14.51
CA GLN A 88 -10.47 -1.46 13.85
C GLN A 88 -10.30 -0.80 12.49
N GLN A 89 -11.39 -0.69 11.72
CA GLN A 89 -11.39 0.01 10.45
C GLN A 89 -11.09 1.50 10.63
N LEU A 90 -11.66 2.12 11.67
CA LEU A 90 -11.33 3.49 12.03
C LEU A 90 -9.84 3.66 12.39
N LEU A 91 -9.26 2.70 13.10
CA LEU A 91 -7.83 2.69 13.43
C LEU A 91 -6.96 2.61 12.16
N PHE A 92 -7.34 1.76 11.21
CA PHE A 92 -6.70 1.69 9.89
C PHE A 92 -6.75 3.04 9.17
N LEU A 93 -7.92 3.69 9.12
CA LEU A 93 -8.09 5.01 8.48
C LEU A 93 -7.25 6.11 9.15
N TRP A 94 -7.15 6.12 10.49
CA TRP A 94 -6.24 7.03 11.19
C TRP A 94 -4.79 6.81 10.78
N ARG A 95 -4.38 5.56 10.62
CA ARG A 95 -3.03 5.22 10.20
C ARG A 95 -2.75 5.56 8.74
N CYS A 96 -3.77 5.62 7.86
CA CYS A 96 -3.61 6.13 6.50
C CYS A 96 -3.13 7.58 6.47
N PHE A 97 -3.51 8.42 7.44
CA PHE A 97 -2.95 9.77 7.57
C PHE A 97 -1.47 9.75 8.00
N GLY A 98 -1.06 8.77 8.83
CA GLY A 98 0.36 8.56 9.14
C GLY A 98 1.15 8.02 7.96
N ASP A 99 0.55 7.16 7.12
CA ASP A 99 1.12 6.80 5.82
C ASP A 99 1.29 8.06 4.95
N GLY A 100 0.27 8.94 4.91
CA GLY A 100 0.36 10.24 4.25
C GLY A 100 1.57 11.06 4.69
N ILE A 101 1.89 11.09 5.99
CA ILE A 101 3.12 11.74 6.48
C ILE A 101 4.35 11.09 5.85
N ALA A 102 4.49 9.76 5.92
CA ALA A 102 5.67 9.08 5.39
C ALA A 102 5.89 9.35 3.88
N PHE A 103 4.81 9.31 3.10
CA PHE A 103 4.84 9.50 1.65
C PHE A 103 5.10 10.95 1.21
N ILE A 104 4.97 11.95 2.09
CA ILE A 104 5.39 13.33 1.80
C ILE A 104 6.92 13.44 1.72
N TYR A 105 7.65 12.65 2.53
CA TYR A 105 9.10 12.83 2.70
C TYR A 105 9.95 11.78 2.00
N VAL A 106 9.45 10.55 1.85
CA VAL A 106 10.25 9.39 1.42
C VAL A 106 9.68 8.82 0.14
N ASN A 107 10.55 8.33 -0.74
CA ASN A 107 10.14 7.71 -2.00
C ASN A 107 9.24 6.49 -1.74
N LYS A 108 8.11 6.40 -2.46
CA LYS A 108 7.11 5.31 -2.33
C LYS A 108 7.70 3.92 -2.60
N GLN A 109 8.68 3.81 -3.51
CA GLN A 109 9.36 2.56 -3.81
C GLN A 109 10.30 2.14 -2.69
N ALA A 110 10.87 3.09 -1.92
CA ALA A 110 11.64 2.78 -0.72
C ALA A 110 10.72 2.38 0.45
N LEU A 111 9.62 3.11 0.65
CA LEU A 111 8.65 2.84 1.72
C LEU A 111 8.03 1.44 1.65
N LYS A 112 7.84 0.86 0.47
CA LYS A 112 7.35 -0.52 0.34
C LYS A 112 8.23 -1.51 1.10
N HIS A 113 9.53 -1.24 1.20
CA HIS A 113 10.45 -2.11 1.92
C HIS A 113 10.26 -2.05 3.44
N MET A 114 9.52 -1.08 3.97
CA MET A 114 9.19 -0.98 5.39
C MET A 114 8.01 -1.86 5.82
N LEU A 115 7.26 -2.43 4.87
CA LEU A 115 6.04 -3.21 5.14
C LEU A 115 6.31 -4.70 5.42
N TYR A 116 7.23 -5.28 4.66
CA TYR A 116 7.45 -6.74 4.65
C TYR A 116 8.52 -7.16 5.66
N ASN A 117 8.51 -8.45 6.00
CA ASN A 117 9.64 -9.09 6.65
C ASN A 117 10.93 -8.98 5.80
N THR A 118 12.07 -9.28 6.41
CA THR A 118 13.37 -9.29 5.73
C THR A 118 13.78 -10.67 5.22
N HIS A 119 13.11 -11.74 5.68
CA HIS A 119 13.37 -13.11 5.26
C HIS A 119 12.41 -13.61 4.18
N ASP A 120 11.21 -13.03 4.08
CA ASP A 120 10.24 -13.28 3.02
C ASP A 120 9.47 -11.99 2.67
N TYR A 121 8.58 -12.08 1.68
CA TYR A 121 7.64 -11.02 1.31
C TYR A 121 6.32 -11.06 2.10
N GLU A 122 6.27 -11.71 3.27
CA GLU A 122 5.08 -11.62 4.12
C GLU A 122 4.98 -10.23 4.76
N VAL A 123 3.75 -9.73 4.83
CA VAL A 123 3.46 -8.45 5.48
C VAL A 123 3.70 -8.60 6.97
N LYS A 124 4.55 -7.74 7.52
CA LYS A 124 4.86 -7.76 8.95
C LYS A 124 3.60 -7.42 9.76
N PRO A 125 3.37 -8.05 10.93
CA PRO A 125 2.16 -7.80 11.73
C PRO A 125 1.94 -6.32 12.05
N SER A 126 0.67 -5.92 12.12
CA SER A 126 0.30 -4.52 12.38
C SER A 126 0.78 -4.04 13.75
N PRO A 127 1.07 -2.74 13.89
CA PRO A 127 1.39 -2.17 15.18
C PRO A 127 0.30 -2.50 16.22
N GLY A 128 0.75 -2.87 17.41
CA GLY A 128 -0.14 -3.15 18.54
C GLY A 128 -0.87 -1.90 19.03
N ALA A 129 -1.63 -2.05 20.13
CA ALA A 129 -2.27 -0.91 20.77
C ALA A 129 -1.22 0.07 21.31
N ILE A 130 -1.39 1.35 21.01
CA ILE A 130 -0.55 2.44 21.53
C ILE A 130 -0.96 2.77 22.97
N LEU A 131 -2.25 2.62 23.29
CA LEU A 131 -2.76 2.83 24.64
C LEU A 131 -2.08 1.86 25.63
N GLY A 132 -1.46 2.42 26.67
CA GLY A 132 -0.76 1.64 27.70
C GLY A 132 0.66 1.21 27.33
N LYS A 133 1.19 1.60 26.15
CA LYS A 133 2.58 1.32 25.77
C LYS A 133 3.54 2.07 26.69
N ILE A 134 4.29 1.32 27.50
CA ILE A 134 5.23 1.85 28.51
C ILE A 134 6.33 2.71 27.85
N GLY A 135 6.85 2.27 26.70
CA GLY A 135 7.94 2.94 25.96
C GLY A 135 7.54 4.23 25.25
N LEU A 136 6.24 4.47 25.04
CA LEU A 136 5.75 5.55 24.18
C LEU A 136 6.22 6.95 24.61
N ARG A 137 6.32 7.22 25.92
CA ARG A 137 6.80 8.54 26.39
C ARG A 137 8.23 8.82 25.92
N LYS A 138 9.09 7.80 25.93
CA LYS A 138 10.48 7.92 25.49
C LYS A 138 10.55 8.05 23.97
N GLU A 139 9.81 7.22 23.25
CA GLU A 139 9.69 7.30 21.78
C GLU A 139 9.22 8.69 21.34
N TRP A 140 8.17 9.23 21.98
CA TRP A 140 7.65 10.56 21.71
C TRP A 140 8.67 11.67 22.02
N SER A 141 9.39 11.58 23.14
CA SER A 141 10.43 12.55 23.51
C SER A 141 11.57 12.59 22.48
N ILE A 142 11.99 11.42 21.97
CA ILE A 142 13.01 11.33 20.92
C ILE A 142 12.49 11.91 19.61
N LEU A 143 11.25 11.60 19.21
CA LEU A 143 10.61 12.19 18.04
C LEU A 143 10.59 13.72 18.12
N GLU A 144 10.12 14.29 19.24
CA GLU A 144 10.09 15.74 19.44
C GLU A 144 11.50 16.35 19.38
N ALA A 145 12.51 15.68 19.92
CA ALA A 145 13.89 16.16 19.87
C ALA A 145 14.45 16.16 18.43
N LEU A 146 14.11 15.16 17.61
CA LEU A 146 14.49 15.12 16.19
C LEU A 146 13.85 16.28 15.41
N ILE A 147 12.54 16.44 15.55
CA ILE A 147 11.78 17.49 14.87
C ILE A 147 12.28 18.88 15.27
N LYS A 148 12.54 19.12 16.56
CA LYS A 148 13.11 20.40 17.05
C LYS A 148 14.51 20.70 16.49
N LYS A 149 15.23 19.68 16.05
CA LYS A 149 16.55 19.81 15.40
C LYS A 149 16.46 19.96 13.88
N GLY A 150 15.26 20.12 13.32
CA GLY A 150 15.09 20.23 11.86
C GLY A 150 15.05 18.89 11.14
N ILE A 151 14.90 17.77 11.85
CA ILE A 151 14.92 16.43 11.26
C ILE A 151 13.49 15.88 11.19
N PRO A 152 12.91 15.70 9.98
CA PRO A 152 11.60 15.08 9.84
C PRO A 152 11.64 13.62 10.29
N ALA A 153 10.65 13.24 11.10
CA ALA A 153 10.53 11.89 11.61
C ALA A 153 9.06 11.57 11.92
N VAL A 154 8.71 10.28 11.91
CA VAL A 154 7.37 9.78 12.24
C VAL A 154 7.43 8.62 13.22
N LEU A 155 6.45 8.52 14.11
CA LEU A 155 6.25 7.29 14.89
C LEU A 155 5.69 6.18 13.99
N SER A 156 6.38 5.03 13.94
CA SER A 156 5.98 3.89 13.10
C SER A 156 4.57 3.40 13.43
N ASP A 157 4.20 3.40 14.73
CA ASP A 157 2.88 2.98 15.23
C ASP A 157 1.70 3.85 14.70
N LEU A 158 2.00 5.04 14.17
CA LEU A 158 1.01 5.92 13.55
C LEU A 158 0.72 5.58 12.09
N THR A 159 1.44 4.63 11.49
CA THR A 159 1.35 4.28 10.06
C THR A 159 0.86 2.85 9.87
N ASN A 160 0.36 2.52 8.68
CA ASN A 160 0.16 1.13 8.28
C ASN A 160 1.36 0.56 7.51
N THR A 161 2.18 1.41 6.90
CA THR A 161 3.27 1.01 5.99
C THR A 161 4.60 0.80 6.71
N ILE A 162 4.95 1.64 7.68
CA ILE A 162 6.23 1.53 8.39
C ILE A 162 6.08 0.54 9.55
N ARG A 163 6.62 -0.68 9.36
CA ARG A 163 6.53 -1.79 10.32
C ARG A 163 7.87 -2.12 10.99
N HIS A 164 8.92 -1.34 10.72
CA HIS A 164 10.25 -1.51 11.30
C HIS A 164 10.70 -0.27 12.07
N GLY A 165 11.28 -0.48 13.26
CA GLY A 165 11.64 0.60 14.20
C GLY A 165 10.41 1.16 14.93
N ASP A 166 10.66 1.87 16.03
CA ASP A 166 9.64 2.61 16.77
C ASP A 166 9.43 4.01 16.19
N ILE A 167 10.51 4.60 15.68
CA ILE A 167 10.55 5.89 14.99
C ILE A 167 11.18 5.65 13.62
N CYS A 168 10.71 6.34 12.60
CA CYS A 168 11.36 6.38 11.30
C CYS A 168 11.78 7.82 11.00
N VAL A 169 13.07 8.03 10.78
CA VAL A 169 13.62 9.29 10.31
C VAL A 169 13.40 9.36 8.79
N LEU A 170 12.90 10.50 8.32
CA LEU A 170 12.40 10.70 6.97
C LEU A 170 13.27 11.73 6.22
N ILE A 171 14.60 11.59 6.33
CA ILE A 171 15.55 12.49 5.67
C ILE A 171 16.13 11.84 4.42
N GLY A 172 15.99 12.51 3.28
CA GLY A 172 16.42 11.98 1.99
C GLY A 172 15.45 10.94 1.41
N PRO A 173 15.86 10.22 0.35
CA PRO A 173 14.95 9.36 -0.42
C PRO A 173 14.58 8.05 0.30
N ASP A 174 15.37 7.62 1.29
CA ASP A 174 15.22 6.34 1.97
C ASP A 174 14.80 6.49 3.44
N PRO A 175 13.91 5.61 3.94
CA PRO A 175 13.48 5.62 5.33
C PRO A 175 14.58 5.07 6.25
N ILE A 176 14.84 5.75 7.37
CA ILE A 176 15.82 5.31 8.37
C ILE A 176 15.08 4.88 9.65
N PRO A 177 14.80 3.58 9.83
CA PRO A 177 14.14 3.09 11.04
C PRO A 177 15.07 3.11 12.25
N VAL A 178 14.52 3.53 13.38
CA VAL A 178 15.18 3.67 14.68
C VAL A 178 14.39 2.88 15.73
N GLU A 179 15.06 1.92 16.36
CA GLU A 179 14.51 1.18 17.50
C GLU A 179 14.90 1.87 18.82
N VAL A 180 13.92 2.15 19.68
CA VAL A 180 14.15 2.85 20.94
C VAL A 180 14.24 1.84 22.08
N LYS A 181 15.43 1.66 22.65
CA LYS A 181 15.62 0.78 23.83
C LYS A 181 15.65 1.58 25.13
N THR A 182 14.94 1.08 26.14
CA THR A 182 14.95 1.61 27.52
C THR A 182 15.91 0.85 28.44
N SER A 183 16.29 -0.38 28.09
CA SER A 183 17.22 -1.22 28.85
C SER A 183 18.29 -1.84 27.95
N LYS A 184 19.37 -2.34 28.55
CA LYS A 184 20.47 -3.04 27.87
C LYS A 184 20.23 -4.56 27.73
N ASN A 185 19.06 -5.06 28.14
CA ASN A 185 18.79 -6.50 28.08
C ASN A 185 18.63 -6.95 26.63
N SER A 186 19.44 -7.93 26.21
CA SER A 186 19.19 -8.65 24.96
C SER A 186 18.40 -9.92 25.22
N ASN A 187 17.51 -10.24 24.28
CA ASN A 187 16.83 -11.51 24.18
C ASN A 187 16.64 -11.84 22.69
N ALA A 188 16.26 -13.08 22.39
CA ALA A 188 16.12 -13.53 21.00
C ALA A 188 15.15 -12.69 20.15
N ARG A 189 14.18 -11.99 20.76
CA ARG A 189 13.29 -11.05 20.06
C ARG A 189 14.05 -9.76 19.70
N VAL A 190 14.83 -9.22 20.63
CA VAL A 190 15.66 -8.03 20.40
C VAL A 190 16.71 -8.32 19.31
N ASP A 191 17.36 -9.47 19.36
CA ASP A 191 18.36 -9.86 18.35
C ASP A 191 17.74 -9.94 16.94
N ARG A 192 16.54 -10.52 16.82
CA ARG A 192 15.79 -10.56 15.54
C ARG A 192 15.44 -9.17 15.02
N GLN A 193 15.03 -8.24 15.90
CA GLN A 193 14.74 -6.86 15.49
C GLN A 193 16.01 -6.16 14.97
N ILE A 194 17.14 -6.33 15.67
CA ILE A 194 18.43 -5.76 15.28
C ILE A 194 18.89 -6.33 13.93
N ALA A 195 18.80 -7.65 13.76
CA ALA A 195 19.17 -8.31 12.51
C ALA A 195 18.30 -7.81 11.33
N SER A 196 16.99 -7.68 11.55
CA SER A 196 16.07 -7.18 10.53
C SER A 196 16.39 -5.74 10.13
N LEU A 197 16.60 -4.85 11.10
CA LEU A 197 17.01 -3.46 10.84
C LEU A 197 18.38 -3.37 10.15
N THR A 198 19.32 -4.22 10.55
CA THR A 198 20.66 -4.27 9.95
C THR A 198 20.59 -4.69 8.48
N ALA A 199 19.81 -5.73 8.17
CA ALA A 199 19.63 -6.19 6.79
C ALA A 199 18.99 -5.10 5.92
N LEU A 200 17.95 -4.44 6.44
CA LEU A 200 17.23 -3.38 5.73
C LEU A 200 18.11 -2.14 5.51
N ASN A 201 18.83 -1.68 6.53
CA ASN A 201 19.76 -0.55 6.40
C ASN A 201 20.92 -0.87 5.45
N LYS A 202 21.43 -2.12 5.47
CA LYS A 202 22.42 -2.57 4.50
C LYS A 202 21.85 -2.45 3.08
N PHE A 203 20.65 -2.99 2.86
CA PHE A 203 19.97 -2.97 1.56
C PHE A 203 19.77 -1.54 1.03
N PHE A 204 19.28 -0.60 1.86
CA PHE A 204 19.12 0.80 1.44
C PHE A 204 20.47 1.45 1.10
N ARG A 205 21.53 1.14 1.84
CA ARG A 205 22.86 1.73 1.63
C ARG A 205 23.60 1.19 0.40
N THR A 206 23.39 -0.09 0.07
CA THR A 206 24.14 -0.78 -1.00
C THR A 206 23.33 -0.99 -2.26
N ASP A 207 22.03 -0.66 -2.26
CA ASP A 207 21.08 -0.93 -3.34
C ASP A 207 21.10 -2.39 -3.83
N ALA A 208 21.58 -3.29 -2.99
CA ALA A 208 21.78 -4.68 -3.31
C ALA A 208 21.77 -5.52 -2.03
N ALA A 209 21.16 -6.70 -2.08
CA ALA A 209 21.24 -7.68 -1.01
C ALA A 209 21.19 -9.09 -1.57
N THR A 210 21.82 -10.03 -0.86
CA THR A 210 21.68 -11.46 -1.09
C THR A 210 20.80 -12.09 -0.02
N ASN A 211 20.09 -13.16 -0.36
CA ASN A 211 19.17 -13.87 0.55
C ASN A 211 18.18 -12.92 1.25
N PHE A 212 17.64 -11.96 0.50
CA PHE A 212 16.74 -10.94 1.01
C PHE A 212 15.32 -11.25 0.56
N ARG A 213 14.41 -11.44 1.52
CA ARG A 213 13.01 -11.77 1.26
C ARG A 213 12.79 -13.06 0.47
N GLY A 214 13.63 -14.06 0.70
CA GLY A 214 13.54 -15.36 0.03
C GLY A 214 14.02 -15.31 -1.42
N LEU A 215 14.65 -14.21 -1.84
CA LEU A 215 15.31 -14.08 -3.14
C LEU A 215 16.82 -14.12 -2.95
N ASP A 216 17.48 -14.86 -3.84
CA ASP A 216 18.94 -15.03 -3.83
C ASP A 216 19.65 -13.70 -4.05
N HIS A 217 19.15 -12.89 -4.99
CA HIS A 217 19.69 -11.57 -5.35
C HIS A 217 18.56 -10.56 -5.50
N VAL A 218 18.70 -9.41 -4.83
CA VAL A 218 17.80 -8.26 -4.95
C VAL A 218 18.62 -7.03 -5.22
N VAL A 219 18.25 -6.26 -6.24
CA VAL A 219 18.90 -4.99 -6.60
C VAL A 219 17.85 -3.90 -6.68
N ARG A 220 18.21 -2.70 -6.24
CA ARG A 220 17.47 -1.46 -6.51
C ARG A 220 18.13 -0.77 -7.69
N LEU A 221 17.31 -0.37 -8.64
CA LEU A 221 17.72 0.40 -9.80
C LEU A 221 17.01 1.74 -9.73
N GLU A 222 17.79 2.80 -9.87
CA GLU A 222 17.23 4.12 -10.13
C GLU A 222 16.79 4.17 -11.59
N ILE A 223 15.55 4.57 -11.83
CA ILE A 223 15.01 4.76 -13.17
C ILE A 223 14.83 6.26 -13.35
N PRO A 224 15.64 6.92 -14.21
CA PRO A 224 15.65 8.37 -14.36
C PRO A 224 14.50 8.86 -15.24
N MET A 225 13.31 8.30 -15.06
CA MET A 225 12.10 8.68 -15.79
C MET A 225 11.17 9.45 -14.86
N PRO A 226 10.60 10.59 -15.30
CA PRO A 226 9.60 11.29 -14.51
C PRO A 226 8.37 10.39 -14.30
N GLU A 227 7.93 10.25 -13.05
CA GLU A 227 6.70 9.53 -12.75
C GLU A 227 5.50 10.32 -13.27
N GLY A 228 4.74 9.74 -14.19
CA GLY A 228 3.43 10.24 -14.59
C GLY A 228 2.32 9.71 -13.68
N ASN A 229 1.39 10.59 -13.29
CA ASN A 229 0.18 10.19 -12.59
C ASN A 229 -1.08 10.86 -13.17
N HIS A 230 -2.22 10.26 -12.90
CA HIS A 230 -3.55 10.72 -13.31
C HIS A 230 -4.46 11.02 -12.11
N ALA A 231 -3.88 11.43 -10.98
CA ALA A 231 -4.65 11.80 -9.80
C ALA A 231 -5.59 12.99 -10.08
N ASP A 232 -5.22 13.90 -10.97
CA ASP A 232 -6.06 15.02 -11.42
C ASP A 232 -7.36 14.52 -12.06
N ALA A 233 -7.23 13.60 -13.01
CA ALA A 233 -8.33 12.97 -13.71
C ALA A 233 -9.25 12.19 -12.74
N MET A 234 -8.66 11.50 -11.75
CA MET A 234 -9.46 10.84 -10.71
C MET A 234 -10.25 11.84 -9.85
N ASN A 235 -9.65 12.96 -9.43
CA ASN A 235 -10.38 13.97 -8.65
C ASN A 235 -11.47 14.65 -9.49
N GLU A 236 -11.21 14.94 -10.77
CA GLU A 236 -12.22 15.46 -11.70
C GLU A 236 -13.39 14.48 -11.88
N CYS A 237 -13.11 13.18 -11.98
CA CYS A 237 -14.12 12.14 -12.04
C CYS A 237 -15.01 12.16 -10.78
N ILE A 238 -14.42 12.34 -9.60
CA ILE A 238 -15.20 12.50 -8.36
C ILE A 238 -16.11 13.73 -8.47
N GLU A 239 -15.56 14.91 -8.78
CA GLU A 239 -16.36 16.15 -8.88
C GLU A 239 -17.57 16.00 -9.81
N ARG A 240 -17.35 15.50 -11.02
CA ARG A 240 -18.42 15.30 -12.01
C ARG A 240 -19.50 14.36 -11.47
N SER A 241 -19.10 13.27 -10.82
CA SER A 241 -20.06 12.31 -10.25
C SER A 241 -20.94 12.89 -9.15
N ARG A 242 -20.47 13.92 -8.43
CA ARG A 242 -21.26 14.61 -7.40
C ARG A 242 -22.38 15.46 -7.99
N GLU A 243 -22.26 15.87 -9.25
CA GLU A 243 -23.28 16.64 -9.97
C GLU A 243 -24.31 15.73 -10.64
N THR A 244 -23.85 14.63 -11.24
CA THR A 244 -24.66 13.78 -12.13
C THR A 244 -25.03 12.42 -11.53
N GLY A 245 -24.47 12.06 -10.37
CA GLY A 245 -24.57 10.74 -9.75
C GLY A 245 -23.62 9.67 -10.33
N PHE A 246 -23.03 9.93 -11.50
CA PHE A 246 -22.13 9.03 -12.23
C PHE A 246 -21.15 9.83 -13.09
N ALA A 247 -19.87 9.50 -13.03
CA ALA A 247 -18.90 9.99 -14.01
C ALA A 247 -17.92 8.89 -14.40
N ALA A 248 -17.48 8.96 -15.66
CA ALA A 248 -16.37 8.19 -16.18
C ALA A 248 -15.42 9.11 -16.94
N LEU A 249 -14.11 8.89 -16.78
CA LEU A 249 -13.08 9.69 -17.40
C LEU A 249 -11.91 8.79 -17.80
N SER A 250 -11.47 8.89 -19.06
CA SER A 250 -10.35 8.10 -19.60
C SER A 250 -9.17 9.03 -19.86
N PRO A 251 -8.19 9.13 -18.94
CA PRO A 251 -7.05 10.04 -19.09
C PRO A 251 -6.04 9.58 -20.14
N GLU A 252 -6.02 8.28 -20.46
CA GLU A 252 -5.21 7.67 -21.50
C GLU A 252 -5.94 6.47 -22.10
N GLN A 253 -5.46 5.96 -23.24
CA GLN A 253 -6.10 4.85 -23.93
C GLN A 253 -6.10 3.59 -23.05
N GLY A 254 -7.28 3.01 -22.85
CA GLY A 254 -7.46 1.76 -22.11
C GLY A 254 -7.45 1.89 -20.60
N LEU A 255 -7.29 3.09 -20.03
CA LEU A 255 -7.48 3.37 -18.61
C LEU A 255 -8.72 4.25 -18.43
N THR A 256 -9.64 3.83 -17.56
CA THR A 256 -10.85 4.61 -17.25
C THR A 256 -11.09 4.64 -15.74
N TYR A 257 -11.29 5.85 -15.21
CA TYR A 257 -11.79 6.07 -13.86
C TYR A 257 -13.29 6.22 -13.88
N VAL A 258 -13.95 5.59 -12.91
CA VAL A 258 -15.40 5.67 -12.73
C VAL A 258 -15.70 6.00 -11.28
N CYS A 259 -16.58 6.98 -11.07
CA CYS A 259 -17.08 7.35 -9.75
C CYS A 259 -18.61 7.32 -9.75
N VAL A 260 -19.17 6.69 -8.71
CA VAL A 260 -20.61 6.50 -8.52
C VAL A 260 -21.01 7.08 -7.16
N ASP A 261 -21.95 8.02 -7.16
CA ASP A 261 -22.48 8.71 -5.95
C ASP A 261 -23.89 8.22 -5.55
N SER A 262 -24.48 7.27 -6.29
CA SER A 262 -25.81 6.73 -6.00
C SER A 262 -25.96 5.27 -6.44
N GLU A 263 -26.70 4.47 -5.67
CA GLU A 263 -26.86 3.02 -5.91
C GLU A 263 -27.46 2.67 -7.30
N GLY A 264 -28.20 3.58 -7.94
CA GLY A 264 -28.78 3.38 -9.29
C GLY A 264 -27.81 3.58 -10.45
N ALA A 265 -26.66 4.23 -10.22
CA ALA A 265 -25.74 4.64 -11.27
C ALA A 265 -24.76 3.52 -11.71
N VAL A 266 -24.66 2.41 -10.98
CA VAL A 266 -23.79 1.27 -11.35
C VAL A 266 -24.18 0.65 -12.70
N SER A 267 -25.47 0.70 -13.05
CA SER A 267 -25.97 0.24 -14.36
C SER A 267 -25.34 0.99 -15.55
N GLN A 268 -24.82 2.20 -15.32
CA GLN A 268 -24.15 3.02 -16.33
C GLN A 268 -22.71 2.57 -16.63
N LEU A 269 -22.20 1.53 -15.94
CA LEU A 269 -20.86 0.99 -16.16
C LEU A 269 -20.72 0.21 -17.48
N GLY A 270 -21.83 -0.34 -18.01
CA GLY A 270 -21.84 -1.23 -19.18
C GLY A 270 -21.02 -0.76 -20.38
N PRO A 271 -21.16 0.50 -20.85
CA PRO A 271 -20.39 1.03 -21.98
C PRO A 271 -18.87 1.04 -21.79
N TYR A 272 -18.38 0.99 -20.55
CA TYR A 272 -16.95 1.02 -20.22
C TYR A 272 -16.37 -0.38 -19.99
N MET A 273 -17.23 -1.40 -19.86
CA MET A 273 -16.82 -2.79 -19.64
C MET A 273 -16.59 -3.51 -20.98
N LYS A 274 -15.44 -3.27 -21.61
CA LYS A 274 -15.05 -4.00 -22.83
C LYS A 274 -14.63 -5.44 -22.51
N PRO A 275 -14.64 -6.35 -23.50
CA PRO A 275 -14.02 -7.67 -23.34
C PRO A 275 -12.59 -7.56 -22.81
N LYS A 276 -12.21 -8.41 -21.86
CA LYS A 276 -10.88 -8.44 -21.24
C LYS A 276 -10.49 -7.14 -20.52
N THR A 277 -11.42 -6.60 -19.73
CA THR A 277 -11.19 -5.47 -18.82
C THR A 277 -10.91 -5.96 -17.41
N ILE A 278 -9.85 -5.45 -16.79
CA ILE A 278 -9.58 -5.61 -15.36
C ILE A 278 -10.29 -4.47 -14.62
N LEU A 279 -11.21 -4.81 -13.72
CA LEU A 279 -11.90 -3.87 -12.85
C LEU A 279 -11.32 -3.95 -11.44
N THR A 280 -10.95 -2.80 -10.88
CA THR A 280 -10.56 -2.65 -9.49
C THR A 280 -11.51 -1.67 -8.78
N ILE A 281 -12.07 -2.08 -7.64
CA ILE A 281 -12.92 -1.23 -6.80
C ILE A 281 -12.09 -0.72 -5.61
N LEU A 282 -11.74 0.57 -5.61
CA LEU A 282 -10.88 1.15 -4.58
C LEU A 282 -11.52 1.08 -3.18
N ASN A 283 -12.85 1.15 -3.12
CA ASN A 283 -13.60 1.04 -1.87
C ASN A 283 -13.40 -0.32 -1.18
N GLU A 284 -13.22 -1.40 -1.94
CA GLU A 284 -12.99 -2.74 -1.38
C GLU A 284 -11.64 -2.80 -0.70
N MET A 285 -10.58 -2.26 -1.31
CA MET A 285 -9.24 -2.21 -0.73
C MET A 285 -9.17 -1.34 0.52
N LYS A 286 -9.86 -0.20 0.51
CA LYS A 286 -10.05 0.62 1.73
C LYS A 286 -10.73 -0.20 2.81
N THR A 287 -11.85 -0.84 2.51
CA THR A 287 -12.70 -1.55 3.49
C THR A 287 -12.05 -2.83 4.01
N GLY A 288 -11.25 -3.50 3.19
CA GLY A 288 -10.43 -4.65 3.56
C GLY A 288 -9.13 -4.31 4.29
N ALA A 289 -8.86 -3.02 4.55
CA ALA A 289 -7.64 -2.55 5.20
C ALA A 289 -6.35 -3.01 4.49
N SER A 290 -6.35 -3.00 3.16
CA SER A 290 -5.29 -3.58 2.30
C SER A 290 -4.61 -2.56 1.37
N TRP A 291 -4.75 -1.25 1.61
CA TRP A 291 -4.21 -0.18 0.75
C TRP A 291 -2.66 -0.09 0.67
N MET A 292 -1.93 -0.74 1.55
CA MET A 292 -0.46 -0.67 1.63
C MET A 292 0.16 -1.65 0.63
N PRO A 293 1.32 -1.33 0.04
CA PRO A 293 2.16 -0.14 0.25
C PRO A 293 1.94 0.95 -0.82
N TYR A 294 0.70 1.15 -1.26
CA TYR A 294 0.38 2.10 -2.33
C TYR A 294 0.29 3.54 -1.82
N PHE A 295 0.33 4.49 -2.76
CA PHE A 295 0.22 5.91 -2.47
C PHE A 295 -1.07 6.21 -1.70
N PRO A 296 -1.01 6.88 -0.54
CA PRO A 296 -2.17 7.00 0.35
C PRO A 296 -3.31 7.80 -0.30
N PHE A 297 -4.52 7.23 -0.34
CA PHE A 297 -5.71 7.94 -0.85
C PHE A 297 -6.03 9.25 -0.11
N VAL A 298 -5.53 9.42 1.12
CA VAL A 298 -5.62 10.67 1.89
C VAL A 298 -4.79 11.81 1.29
N LEU A 299 -3.79 11.49 0.45
CA LEU A 299 -3.03 12.44 -0.36
C LEU A 299 -3.58 12.52 -1.79
N SER A 300 -4.11 11.43 -2.33
CA SER A 300 -4.63 11.40 -3.70
C SER A 300 -5.94 12.17 -3.86
N ILE A 301 -6.85 12.11 -2.88
CA ILE A 301 -8.14 12.80 -2.92
C ILE A 301 -8.00 14.16 -2.24
N ARG A 302 -8.11 15.24 -3.03
CA ARG A 302 -7.68 16.60 -2.63
C ARG A 302 -8.72 17.37 -1.83
N ARG A 303 -10.00 17.25 -2.18
CA ARG A 303 -11.06 17.90 -1.40
C ARG A 303 -11.40 17.04 -0.21
N ARG A 304 -11.35 17.62 1.00
CA ARG A 304 -11.70 16.92 2.24
C ARG A 304 -13.14 16.39 2.23
N GLU A 305 -14.07 17.07 1.56
CA GLU A 305 -15.44 16.62 1.40
C GLU A 305 -15.52 15.31 0.61
N ASN A 306 -14.77 15.22 -0.50
CA ASN A 306 -14.67 14.02 -1.34
C ASN A 306 -13.93 12.89 -0.64
N LEU A 307 -12.84 13.20 0.07
CA LEU A 307 -12.11 12.22 0.86
C LEU A 307 -13.00 11.61 1.94
N PHE A 308 -13.80 12.45 2.62
CA PHE A 308 -14.77 11.96 3.58
C PHE A 308 -15.87 11.12 2.92
N ALA A 309 -16.42 11.54 1.78
CA ALA A 309 -17.42 10.77 1.03
C ALA A 309 -16.87 9.38 0.65
N PHE A 310 -15.64 9.32 0.12
CA PHE A 310 -14.96 8.06 -0.18
C PHE A 310 -14.76 7.20 1.07
N MET A 311 -14.25 7.78 2.17
CA MET A 311 -14.06 7.06 3.42
C MET A 311 -15.37 6.49 3.96
N ASN A 312 -16.43 7.30 3.96
CA ASN A 312 -17.77 6.97 4.47
C ASN A 312 -18.52 5.97 3.59
N GLY A 313 -18.10 5.82 2.32
CA GLY A 313 -18.75 4.96 1.34
C GLY A 313 -19.92 5.65 0.62
N ASP A 314 -20.00 6.98 0.69
CA ASP A 314 -21.00 7.77 -0.04
C ASP A 314 -20.72 7.75 -1.56
N ILE A 315 -19.44 7.63 -1.94
CA ILE A 315 -19.02 7.40 -3.33
C ILE A 315 -18.27 6.07 -3.47
N THR A 316 -18.42 5.45 -4.63
CA THR A 316 -17.65 4.27 -5.04
C THR A 316 -16.72 4.62 -6.21
N LEU A 317 -15.42 4.39 -6.00
CA LEU A 317 -14.39 4.59 -7.01
C LEU A 317 -13.96 3.27 -7.62
N MET A 318 -13.95 3.25 -8.94
CA MET A 318 -13.61 2.11 -9.77
C MET A 318 -12.58 2.52 -10.82
N ILE A 319 -11.68 1.61 -11.15
CA ILE A 319 -10.68 1.80 -12.19
C ILE A 319 -10.72 0.60 -13.12
N LEU A 320 -10.83 0.87 -14.40
CA LEU A 320 -10.92 -0.11 -15.46
C LEU A 320 -9.66 -0.01 -16.31
N ILE A 321 -9.01 -1.16 -16.53
CA ILE A 321 -7.87 -1.28 -17.44
C ILE A 321 -8.19 -2.31 -18.52
N GLU A 322 -8.18 -1.89 -19.77
CA GLU A 322 -8.29 -2.74 -20.94
C GLU A 322 -6.96 -3.49 -21.15
N THR A 323 -6.97 -4.81 -20.99
CA THR A 323 -5.74 -5.62 -21.08
C THR A 323 -5.08 -5.51 -22.45
N GLN A 324 -5.87 -5.39 -23.53
CA GLN A 324 -5.32 -5.21 -24.87
C GLN A 324 -4.57 -3.87 -24.99
N ALA A 325 -5.07 -2.79 -24.40
CA ALA A 325 -4.39 -1.50 -24.42
C ALA A 325 -3.05 -1.55 -23.68
N VAL A 326 -2.95 -2.34 -22.60
CA VAL A 326 -1.66 -2.61 -21.92
C VAL A 326 -0.70 -3.31 -22.88
N VAL A 327 -1.14 -4.39 -23.54
CA VAL A 327 -0.30 -5.12 -24.52
C VAL A 327 0.13 -4.23 -25.67
N ASP A 328 -0.77 -3.41 -26.21
CA ASP A 328 -0.49 -2.48 -27.30
C ASP A 328 0.52 -1.40 -26.87
N ALA A 329 0.44 -0.92 -25.63
CA ALA A 329 1.39 0.05 -25.08
C ALA A 329 2.81 -0.54 -24.98
N PHE A 330 2.96 -1.81 -24.58
CA PHE A 330 4.24 -2.51 -24.64
C PHE A 330 4.73 -2.70 -26.09
N ALA A 331 3.83 -3.11 -26.99
CA ALA A 331 4.15 -3.30 -28.41
C ALA A 331 4.66 -2.01 -29.07
N ALA A 332 4.06 -0.87 -28.74
CA ALA A 332 4.49 0.45 -29.20
C ALA A 332 5.92 0.82 -28.77
N LYS A 333 6.47 0.14 -27.75
CA LYS A 333 7.85 0.30 -27.25
C LYS A 333 8.77 -0.85 -27.68
N GLY A 334 8.34 -1.68 -28.62
CA GLY A 334 9.13 -2.81 -29.12
C GLY A 334 9.30 -3.93 -28.09
N LEU A 335 8.29 -4.12 -27.23
CA LEU A 335 8.22 -5.20 -26.24
C LEU A 335 7.02 -6.10 -26.54
N ALA A 336 7.10 -7.36 -26.12
CA ALA A 336 5.97 -8.28 -26.07
C ALA A 336 5.56 -8.47 -24.61
N ALA A 337 4.27 -8.32 -24.31
CA ALA A 337 3.72 -8.51 -22.97
C ALA A 337 2.59 -9.54 -23.00
N THR A 338 2.53 -10.40 -22.00
CA THR A 338 1.50 -11.44 -21.87
C THR A 338 1.00 -11.50 -20.43
N PHE A 339 -0.32 -11.42 -20.24
CA PHE A 339 -0.95 -11.68 -18.94
C PHE A 339 -0.87 -13.17 -18.59
N VAL A 340 -0.57 -13.48 -17.34
CA VAL A 340 -0.32 -14.85 -16.89
C VAL A 340 -1.15 -15.23 -15.67
N GLU A 341 -1.51 -16.50 -15.55
CA GLU A 341 -2.18 -17.07 -14.38
C GLU A 341 -1.15 -17.40 -13.31
N HIS A 342 -0.75 -16.39 -12.55
CA HIS A 342 0.19 -16.57 -11.44
C HIS A 342 -0.19 -15.71 -10.23
N PRO A 343 -0.14 -16.24 -8.99
CA PRO A 343 -0.58 -15.50 -7.79
C PRO A 343 0.24 -14.23 -7.51
N GLN A 344 1.51 -14.19 -7.95
CA GLN A 344 2.43 -13.09 -7.65
C GLN A 344 2.90 -12.30 -8.88
N VAL A 345 2.57 -12.75 -10.09
CA VAL A 345 3.04 -12.15 -11.35
C VAL A 345 1.82 -11.90 -12.22
N SER A 346 1.63 -10.66 -12.68
CA SER A 346 0.51 -10.30 -13.55
C SER A 346 0.87 -10.36 -15.03
N LEU A 347 2.09 -9.95 -15.38
CA LEU A 347 2.57 -9.95 -16.76
C LEU A 347 3.97 -10.54 -16.86
N VAL A 348 4.24 -11.17 -17.99
CA VAL A 348 5.60 -11.47 -18.45
C VAL A 348 5.89 -10.59 -19.66
N VAL A 349 7.06 -9.95 -19.64
CA VAL A 349 7.53 -9.01 -20.67
C VAL A 349 8.86 -9.48 -21.24
N THR A 350 8.98 -9.43 -22.56
CA THR A 350 10.17 -9.83 -23.33
C THR A 350 10.37 -8.95 -24.55
N ARG A 351 11.47 -9.14 -25.27
CA ARG A 351 11.60 -8.69 -26.66
C ARG A 351 10.68 -9.52 -27.59
N PRO A 352 10.12 -8.93 -28.66
CA PRO A 352 9.44 -9.69 -29.69
C PRO A 352 10.36 -10.78 -30.26
N GLY A 353 9.88 -12.03 -30.28
CA GLY A 353 10.66 -13.18 -30.77
C GLY A 353 11.64 -13.79 -29.77
N ALA A 354 11.69 -13.29 -28.53
CA ALA A 354 12.56 -13.83 -27.47
C ALA A 354 12.33 -15.34 -27.26
N VAL A 355 13.44 -16.07 -27.11
CA VAL A 355 13.48 -17.50 -26.83
C VAL A 355 13.65 -17.71 -25.32
N ARG A 356 12.70 -18.45 -24.73
CA ARG A 356 12.70 -18.77 -23.30
C ARG A 356 14.03 -19.40 -22.87
N GLY A 357 14.61 -18.88 -21.80
CA GLY A 357 15.87 -19.38 -21.22
C GLY A 357 17.13 -18.94 -21.97
N GLN A 358 16.99 -18.20 -23.08
CA GLN A 358 18.12 -17.60 -23.80
C GLN A 358 18.09 -16.08 -23.69
N ASP A 359 16.91 -15.49 -23.85
CA ASP A 359 16.74 -14.04 -23.84
C ASP A 359 16.20 -13.51 -22.49
N PRO A 360 16.52 -12.26 -22.13
CA PRO A 360 15.99 -11.61 -20.92
C PRO A 360 14.46 -11.62 -20.86
N THR A 361 13.94 -11.93 -19.68
CA THR A 361 12.51 -12.01 -19.40
C THR A 361 12.21 -11.32 -18.08
N SER A 362 11.28 -10.36 -18.08
CA SER A 362 10.80 -9.66 -16.87
C SER A 362 9.45 -10.22 -16.44
N GLY A 363 9.35 -10.67 -15.19
CA GLY A 363 8.07 -11.00 -14.55
C GLY A 363 7.59 -9.81 -13.72
N ILE A 364 6.50 -9.17 -14.14
CA ILE A 364 5.93 -8.03 -13.41
C ILE A 364 5.07 -8.53 -12.26
N SER A 365 5.49 -8.21 -11.04
CA SER A 365 4.73 -8.61 -9.85
C SER A 365 3.32 -8.01 -9.82
N THR A 366 2.35 -8.75 -9.28
CA THR A 366 0.97 -8.26 -9.09
C THR A 366 0.93 -6.97 -8.28
N GLY A 367 1.82 -6.85 -7.28
CA GLY A 367 1.94 -5.62 -6.48
C GLY A 367 2.48 -4.43 -7.26
N TYR A 368 3.35 -4.64 -8.25
CA TYR A 368 3.83 -3.55 -9.10
C TYR A 368 2.78 -3.13 -10.12
N PHE A 369 2.15 -4.09 -10.81
CA PHE A 369 1.03 -3.84 -11.73
C PHE A 369 -0.12 -3.09 -11.03
N ALA A 370 -0.38 -3.42 -9.77
CA ALA A 370 -1.41 -2.78 -8.97
C ALA A 370 -1.22 -1.27 -8.77
N ARG A 371 -0.02 -0.71 -8.96
CA ARG A 371 0.24 0.73 -8.86
C ARG A 371 -0.51 1.55 -9.91
N LEU A 372 -0.82 0.97 -11.09
CA LEU A 372 -1.70 1.60 -12.08
C LEU A 372 -3.06 1.99 -11.47
N PHE A 373 -3.56 1.18 -10.53
CA PHE A 373 -4.82 1.45 -9.84
C PHE A 373 -4.62 2.36 -8.62
N TYR A 374 -3.69 2.01 -7.74
CA TYR A 374 -3.65 2.62 -6.40
C TYR A 374 -2.72 3.82 -6.26
N ASP A 375 -1.73 3.95 -7.15
CA ASP A 375 -0.88 5.14 -7.27
C ASP A 375 -1.37 6.10 -8.35
N PHE A 376 -2.39 5.70 -9.12
CA PHE A 376 -2.87 6.39 -10.32
C PHE A 376 -1.75 6.61 -11.34
N GLU A 377 -0.82 5.66 -11.41
CA GLU A 377 0.33 5.71 -12.32
C GLU A 377 -0.15 5.62 -13.78
N THR A 378 0.47 6.39 -14.66
CA THR A 378 0.18 6.29 -16.11
C THR A 378 0.70 4.97 -16.67
N LEU A 379 -0.02 4.38 -17.61
CA LEU A 379 0.39 3.22 -18.39
C LEU A 379 1.71 3.52 -19.13
N GLN A 380 1.89 4.75 -19.61
CA GLN A 380 3.13 5.16 -20.26
C GLN A 380 4.35 5.02 -19.34
N SER A 381 4.30 5.57 -18.12
CA SER A 381 5.41 5.47 -17.15
C SER A 381 5.67 4.01 -16.71
N PHE A 382 4.60 3.22 -16.58
CA PHE A 382 4.69 1.81 -16.26
C PHE A 382 5.44 1.01 -17.34
N VAL A 383 5.10 1.24 -18.62
CA VAL A 383 5.79 0.58 -19.75
C VAL A 383 7.23 1.07 -19.90
N ASP A 384 7.49 2.37 -19.74
CA ASP A 384 8.84 2.92 -19.86
C ASP A 384 9.77 2.37 -18.76
N THR A 385 9.26 2.15 -17.56
CA THR A 385 9.99 1.49 -16.47
C THR A 385 10.41 0.08 -16.87
N GLU A 386 9.50 -0.70 -17.45
CA GLU A 386 9.79 -2.08 -17.85
C GLU A 386 10.73 -2.14 -19.06
N LEU A 387 10.65 -1.19 -19.99
CA LEU A 387 11.63 -1.05 -21.06
C LEU A 387 13.03 -0.79 -20.50
N ALA A 388 13.15 0.12 -19.53
CA ALA A 388 14.42 0.38 -18.86
C ALA A 388 14.94 -0.87 -18.14
N HIS A 389 14.06 -1.64 -17.50
CA HIS A 389 14.41 -2.89 -16.83
C HIS A 389 14.90 -3.98 -17.79
N ILE A 390 14.19 -4.23 -18.90
CA ILE A 390 14.63 -5.18 -19.95
C ILE A 390 15.99 -4.75 -20.51
N THR A 391 16.15 -3.46 -20.82
CA THR A 391 17.41 -2.91 -21.35
C THR A 391 18.57 -3.06 -20.36
N TYR A 392 18.30 -2.89 -19.07
CA TYR A 392 19.27 -3.16 -18.01
C TYR A 392 19.71 -4.63 -17.99
N MET A 393 18.78 -5.58 -18.09
CA MET A 393 19.10 -7.02 -18.13
C MET A 393 19.87 -7.44 -19.39
N GLU A 394 19.69 -6.74 -20.51
CA GLU A 394 20.43 -6.96 -21.76
C GLU A 394 21.87 -6.44 -21.70
N THR A 395 22.15 -5.51 -20.79
CA THR A 395 23.48 -4.90 -20.68
C THR A 395 24.44 -5.89 -19.99
N PRO A 396 25.56 -6.30 -20.64
CA PRO A 396 26.53 -7.21 -20.03
C PRO A 396 27.11 -6.57 -18.77
N SER A 397 26.76 -7.08 -17.59
CA SER A 397 27.13 -6.37 -16.36
C SER A 397 28.54 -6.77 -15.90
N ALA A 398 29.50 -5.87 -16.09
CA ALA A 398 30.63 -5.77 -15.17
C ALA A 398 30.15 -5.38 -13.75
N ASP A 399 28.97 -4.76 -13.65
CA ASP A 399 28.35 -4.23 -12.42
C ASP A 399 27.81 -5.32 -11.47
N LEU A 400 27.23 -6.44 -11.95
CA LEU A 400 26.83 -7.55 -11.04
C LEU A 400 28.05 -8.21 -10.40
N ALA A 401 29.16 -8.31 -11.15
CA ALA A 401 30.44 -8.81 -10.65
C ALA A 401 31.02 -7.93 -9.55
N GLU A 402 30.85 -6.62 -9.68
CA GLU A 402 31.31 -5.63 -8.71
C GLU A 402 30.40 -5.58 -7.47
N ARG A 403 29.07 -5.67 -7.66
CA ARG A 403 28.07 -5.61 -6.57
C ARG A 403 27.95 -6.90 -5.76
N PHE A 404 28.15 -8.05 -6.37
CA PHE A 404 28.02 -9.35 -5.72
C PHE A 404 29.34 -10.13 -5.61
N GLY A 405 30.43 -9.67 -6.26
CA GLY A 405 31.73 -10.34 -6.29
C GLY A 405 31.91 -11.26 -7.50
N ALA A 406 33.16 -11.49 -7.93
CA ALA A 406 33.50 -12.27 -9.13
C ALA A 406 32.96 -13.72 -9.12
N ALA A 407 32.77 -14.33 -7.95
CA ALA A 407 32.17 -15.67 -7.81
C ALA A 407 30.66 -15.69 -8.13
N HIS A 408 30.00 -14.52 -8.18
CA HIS A 408 28.61 -14.34 -8.56
C HIS A 408 28.47 -13.62 -9.93
N ALA A 409 29.60 -13.28 -10.57
CA ALA A 409 29.69 -12.59 -11.87
C ALA A 409 29.61 -13.53 -13.06
N THR A 410 30.04 -14.77 -12.86
CA THR A 410 29.95 -15.82 -13.86
C THR A 410 28.59 -16.49 -13.71
N PRO A 411 27.82 -16.66 -14.79
CA PRO A 411 26.68 -17.58 -14.79
C PRO A 411 27.21 -19.01 -14.76
N GLU A 412 27.93 -19.41 -13.70
CA GLU A 412 28.29 -20.79 -13.47
C GLU A 412 27.04 -21.50 -12.96
N ASN A 413 26.28 -22.00 -13.93
CA ASN A 413 24.93 -22.55 -13.78
C ASN A 413 24.01 -21.56 -13.07
N PRO A 414 23.16 -20.80 -13.79
CA PRO A 414 21.87 -20.48 -13.19
C PRO A 414 21.33 -21.83 -12.74
N THR A 415 21.28 -22.07 -11.43
CA THR A 415 20.39 -23.09 -10.89
C THR A 415 19.11 -22.83 -11.65
N PRO A 416 18.57 -23.78 -12.43
CA PRO A 416 17.34 -23.54 -13.12
C PRO A 416 16.38 -23.18 -11.99
N VAL A 417 16.08 -21.89 -11.84
CA VAL A 417 14.83 -21.49 -11.24
C VAL A 417 13.89 -22.27 -12.13
N GLU A 418 13.27 -23.33 -11.59
CA GLU A 418 12.16 -23.98 -12.28
C GLU A 418 11.24 -22.83 -12.60
N TRP A 419 11.34 -22.33 -13.83
CA TRP A 419 10.62 -21.17 -14.26
C TRP A 419 9.18 -21.63 -14.15
N LEU A 420 8.51 -21.15 -13.10
CA LEU A 420 7.10 -21.40 -12.84
C LEU A 420 6.42 -21.33 -14.20
N GLU A 421 5.78 -22.42 -14.62
CA GLU A 421 5.11 -22.45 -15.92
C GLU A 421 4.07 -21.33 -15.92
N PHE A 422 4.44 -20.18 -16.49
CA PHE A 422 3.53 -19.06 -16.61
C PHE A 422 2.54 -19.42 -17.71
N ARG A 423 1.38 -19.88 -17.30
CA ARG A 423 0.29 -20.16 -18.21
C ARG A 423 -0.31 -18.84 -18.66
N PRO A 424 -0.42 -18.57 -19.96
CA PRO A 424 -1.13 -17.40 -20.45
C PRO A 424 -2.54 -17.39 -19.87
N MET A 425 -3.02 -16.21 -19.48
CA MET A 425 -4.35 -16.07 -18.95
C MET A 425 -5.40 -16.37 -20.02
N VAL A 426 -6.22 -17.38 -19.75
CA VAL A 426 -7.37 -17.70 -20.61
C VAL A 426 -8.52 -16.83 -20.20
N TRP A 427 -8.80 -15.80 -21.01
CA TRP A 427 -10.00 -15.00 -20.82
C TRP A 427 -11.21 -15.82 -21.24
N PRO A 428 -12.29 -15.88 -20.44
CA PRO A 428 -13.52 -16.46 -20.92
C PRO A 428 -13.94 -15.65 -22.14
N ASP A 429 -14.01 -16.30 -23.31
CA ASP A 429 -14.53 -15.67 -24.52
C ASP A 429 -15.89 -15.08 -24.17
N SER A 430 -16.10 -13.81 -24.51
CA SER A 430 -17.44 -13.23 -24.52
C SER A 430 -18.29 -14.20 -25.34
N GLN A 431 -19.25 -14.88 -24.70
CA GLN A 431 -20.20 -15.71 -25.42
C GLN A 431 -20.71 -14.87 -26.58
N SER A 432 -20.35 -15.27 -27.79
CA SER A 432 -20.92 -14.76 -29.02
C SER A 432 -22.41 -15.06 -28.91
N GLY A 433 -23.18 -14.07 -28.48
CA GLY A 433 -24.63 -14.12 -28.52
C GLY A 433 -25.03 -14.27 -29.98
N SER A 434 -25.34 -15.50 -30.36
CA SER A 434 -26.20 -15.84 -31.50
C SER A 434 -27.63 -15.41 -31.22
#